data_AF-A0A6P3QSS9-F1
#
_entry.id   AF-A0A6P3QSS9-F1
#
_cell.length_a   1.000
_cell.length_b   1.000
_cell.length_c   1.000
_cell.angle_alpha   90.00
_cell.angle_beta   90.00
_cell.angle_gamma   90.00
#
_symmetry.space_group_name_H-M   'P 1'
#
loop_
_entity.id
_entity.type
_entity.pdbx_description
1 polymer ?
#
loop_
_entity_poly.entity_id
_entity_poly.type
_entity_poly.pdbx_seq_one_letter_code
_entity_poly.pdbx_strand_id
1 'polypeptide(L)'
;MGKKLVMAQKRGETRALCLGVAMVACAVITYYILGTTVLPLYQKSVWTQESMCHLIETNIRDQEELEGKKVAQYPCLWVNVSAVGRWAVLYHTEDTRDQNQQCSYIPGSLSNYPTARADVEKVRDRLHELRVFHCF
;
A
#
# COMPACT_ATOMS: atom_id res chain seq x y z
N MET A 1 0.46 63.54 33.10
CA MET A 1 -0.27 62.36 33.63
C MET A 1 -1.02 61.68 32.48
N GLY A 2 -0.42 60.68 31.84
CA GLY A 2 -1.09 59.90 30.78
C GLY A 2 -1.93 58.79 31.39
N LYS A 3 -3.26 58.86 31.24
CA LYS A 3 -4.17 57.81 31.71
C LYS A 3 -4.06 56.60 30.78
N LYS A 4 -3.49 55.49 31.26
CA LYS A 4 -3.54 54.19 30.56
C LYS A 4 -4.99 53.70 30.58
N LEU A 5 -5.67 53.78 29.43
CA LEU A 5 -6.94 53.11 29.20
C LEU A 5 -6.68 51.60 29.13
N VAL A 6 -7.05 50.88 30.19
CA VAL A 6 -7.06 49.41 30.18
C VAL A 6 -8.47 48.98 29.81
N MET A 7 -8.70 48.74 28.52
CA MET A 7 -9.97 48.19 28.04
C MET A 7 -10.10 46.71 28.44
N ALA A 8 -11.20 46.34 29.10
CA ALA A 8 -11.54 44.94 29.41
C ALA A 8 -11.68 44.04 28.15
N GLN A 9 -11.79 44.65 26.97
CA GLN A 9 -11.85 44.03 25.65
C GLN A 9 -10.58 43.24 25.28
N LYS A 10 -9.44 43.55 25.91
CA LYS A 10 -8.12 42.95 25.61
C LYS A 10 -8.05 41.45 25.89
N ARG A 11 -8.90 40.93 26.79
CA ARG A 11 -8.90 39.50 27.20
C ARG A 11 -9.49 38.56 26.15
N GLY A 12 -10.49 39.03 25.38
CA GLY A 12 -11.10 38.27 24.29
C GLY A 12 -10.24 38.27 23.04
N GLU A 13 -9.70 39.43 22.68
CA GLU A 13 -8.82 39.62 21.52
C GLU A 13 -7.51 38.81 21.64
N THR A 14 -6.90 38.80 22.83
CA THR A 14 -5.67 38.01 23.06
C THR A 14 -5.94 36.50 22.98
N ARG A 15 -7.11 36.04 23.42
CA ARG A 15 -7.52 34.62 23.29
C ARG A 15 -7.79 34.25 21.85
N ALA A 16 -8.48 35.09 21.09
CA ALA A 16 -8.69 34.87 19.66
C ALA A 16 -7.37 34.86 18.88
N LEU A 17 -6.45 35.76 19.21
CA LEU A 17 -5.10 35.79 18.64
C LEU A 17 -4.32 34.51 18.97
N CYS A 18 -4.30 34.08 20.24
CA CYS A 18 -3.64 32.83 20.66
C CYS A 18 -4.23 31.61 19.96
N LEU A 19 -5.56 31.54 19.81
CA LEU A 19 -6.21 30.46 19.07
C LEU A 19 -5.86 30.51 17.58
N GLY A 20 -5.82 31.69 16.98
CA GLY A 20 -5.37 31.89 15.59
C GLY A 20 -3.93 31.40 15.37
N VAL A 21 -3.01 31.78 16.26
CA VAL A 21 -1.61 31.34 16.21
C VAL A 21 -1.51 29.82 16.39
N ALA A 22 -2.28 29.24 17.32
CA ALA A 22 -2.33 27.80 17.50
C ALA A 22 -2.87 27.08 16.27
N MET A 23 -3.93 27.59 15.63
CA MET A 23 -4.48 27.01 14.39
C MET A 23 -3.46 27.04 13.25
N VAL A 24 -2.72 28.14 13.10
CA VAL A 24 -1.65 28.25 12.10
C VAL A 24 -0.52 27.26 12.40
N ALA A 25 -0.08 27.16 13.65
CA ALA A 25 0.96 26.21 14.04
C ALA A 25 0.52 24.75 13.79
N CYS A 26 -0.72 24.40 14.14
CA CYS A 26 -1.29 23.09 13.85
C CYS A 26 -1.32 22.82 12.34
N ALA A 27 -1.76 23.79 11.53
CA ALA A 27 -1.79 23.64 10.07
C ALA A 27 -0.39 23.41 9.48
N VAL A 28 0.63 24.13 9.95
CA VAL A 28 2.02 23.93 9.52
C VAL A 28 2.51 22.53 9.90
N ILE A 29 2.23 22.06 11.12
CA ILE A 29 2.58 20.70 11.57
C ILE A 29 1.87 19.65 10.70
N THR A 30 0.57 19.80 10.45
CA THR A 30 -0.18 18.89 9.60
C THR A 30 0.37 18.87 8.17
N TYR A 31 0.67 20.04 7.59
CA TYR A 31 1.27 20.11 6.26
C TYR A 31 2.66 19.45 6.22
N TYR A 32 3.47 19.63 7.27
CA TYR A 32 4.76 18.96 7.38
C TYR A 32 4.61 17.43 7.47
N ILE A 33 3.66 16.93 8.27
CA ILE A 33 3.38 15.49 8.38
C ILE A 33 2.89 14.95 7.02
N LEU A 34 1.96 15.62 6.35
CA LEU A 34 1.50 15.22 5.02
C LEU A 34 2.65 15.22 4.00
N GLY A 35 3.48 16.28 4.03
CA GLY A 35 4.66 16.44 3.20
C GLY A 35 5.69 15.33 3.37
N THR A 36 5.87 14.86 4.60
CA THR A 36 6.90 13.87 4.94
C THR A 36 6.41 12.43 4.96
N THR A 37 5.10 12.19 5.08
CA THR A 37 4.52 10.84 5.09
C THR A 37 3.88 10.48 3.75
N VAL A 38 3.00 11.33 3.22
CA VAL A 38 2.19 11.00 2.03
C VAL A 38 3.01 11.05 0.75
N LEU A 39 3.84 12.07 0.57
CA LEU A 39 4.69 12.19 -0.63
C LEU A 39 5.66 11.01 -0.80
N PRO A 40 6.41 10.57 0.22
CA PRO A 40 7.28 9.41 0.05
C PRO A 40 6.52 8.09 -0.09
N LEU A 41 5.33 7.94 0.50
CA LEU A 41 4.47 6.78 0.21
C LEU A 41 4.09 6.75 -1.28
N TYR A 42 3.74 7.91 -1.85
CA TYR A 42 3.41 8.01 -3.28
C TYR A 42 4.62 7.81 -4.19
N GLN A 43 5.77 8.43 -3.87
CA GLN A 43 6.99 8.31 -4.67
C GLN A 43 7.66 6.94 -4.58
N LYS A 44 7.56 6.25 -3.43
CA LYS A 44 8.10 4.89 -3.27
C LYS A 44 7.17 3.82 -3.79
N SER A 45 5.95 4.16 -4.21
CA SER A 45 5.08 3.19 -4.88
C SER A 45 5.68 2.88 -6.26
N VAL A 46 6.48 1.81 -6.29
CA VAL A 46 7.12 1.26 -7.49
C VAL A 46 6.07 0.93 -8.56
N TRP A 47 4.83 0.72 -8.13
CA TRP A 47 3.65 0.37 -8.91
C TRP A 47 3.00 1.52 -9.67
N THR A 48 3.68 2.66 -9.82
CA THR A 48 3.14 3.80 -10.60
C THR A 48 3.59 3.77 -12.06
N GLN A 49 4.64 3.02 -12.39
CA GLN A 49 5.22 2.99 -13.73
C GLN A 49 4.71 1.79 -14.53
N GLU A 50 3.84 2.04 -15.49
CA GLU A 50 3.33 0.99 -16.38
C GLU A 50 4.42 0.43 -17.30
N SER A 51 4.44 -0.89 -17.46
CA SER A 51 5.31 -1.62 -18.37
C SER A 51 4.61 -2.86 -18.95
N MET A 52 5.19 -3.42 -20.02
CA MET A 52 4.72 -4.69 -20.58
C MET A 52 5.46 -5.86 -19.93
N CYS A 53 4.71 -6.73 -19.26
CA CYS A 53 5.21 -7.95 -18.64
C CYS A 53 4.99 -9.15 -19.57
N HIS A 54 6.03 -9.98 -19.71
CA HIS A 54 5.96 -11.28 -20.36
C HIS A 54 6.02 -12.39 -19.32
N LEU A 55 5.07 -13.31 -19.36
CA LEU A 55 5.06 -14.47 -18.48
C LEU A 55 6.24 -15.39 -18.79
N ILE A 56 7.04 -15.71 -17.77
CA ILE A 56 8.14 -16.67 -17.87
C ILE A 56 7.71 -17.99 -17.25
N GLU A 57 7.31 -17.95 -15.98
CA GLU A 57 7.02 -19.15 -15.19
C GLU A 57 5.94 -18.87 -14.14
N THR A 58 5.14 -19.90 -13.86
CA THR A 58 4.18 -19.90 -12.76
C THR A 58 4.33 -21.17 -11.94
N ASN A 59 4.29 -21.07 -10.61
CA ASN A 59 4.33 -22.22 -9.72
C ASN A 59 3.27 -22.07 -8.62
N ILE A 60 2.56 -23.14 -8.27
CA ILE A 60 1.62 -23.14 -7.14
C ILE A 60 2.30 -23.85 -5.98
N ARG A 61 2.46 -23.15 -4.85
CA ARG A 61 3.10 -23.64 -3.63
C ARG A 61 2.08 -23.64 -2.50
N ASP A 62 2.19 -24.60 -1.60
CA ASP A 62 1.39 -24.57 -0.38
C ASP A 62 2.12 -23.79 0.71
N GLN A 63 1.40 -22.90 1.38
CA GLN A 63 1.91 -22.02 2.45
C GLN A 63 1.13 -22.25 3.74
N GLU A 64 1.82 -22.13 4.88
CA GLU A 64 1.23 -22.33 6.22
C GLU A 64 1.39 -21.09 7.13
N GLU A 65 2.06 -20.05 6.62
CA GLU A 65 2.28 -18.80 7.34
C GLU A 65 1.80 -17.60 6.53
N LEU A 66 1.21 -16.63 7.22
CA LEU A 66 0.77 -15.35 6.67
C LEU A 66 1.03 -14.27 7.73
N GLU A 67 1.75 -13.21 7.39
CA GLU A 67 2.15 -12.14 8.32
C GLU A 67 2.86 -12.67 9.59
N GLY A 68 3.63 -13.76 9.48
CA GLY A 68 4.32 -14.39 10.60
C GLY A 68 3.40 -15.13 11.59
N LYS A 69 2.12 -15.31 11.25
CA LYS A 69 1.17 -16.14 12.02
C LYS A 69 0.96 -17.47 11.32
N LYS A 70 0.90 -18.54 12.12
CA LYS A 70 0.48 -19.85 11.62
C LYS A 70 -0.99 -19.81 11.22
N VAL A 71 -1.27 -20.18 9.99
CA VAL A 71 -2.62 -20.30 9.43
C VAL A 71 -2.84 -21.73 8.92
N ALA A 72 -4.09 -22.06 8.60
CA ALA A 72 -4.35 -23.30 7.88
C ALA A 72 -3.62 -23.25 6.53
N GLN A 73 -3.11 -24.41 6.09
CA GLN A 73 -2.42 -24.53 4.81
C GLN A 73 -3.30 -23.98 3.67
N TYR A 74 -2.71 -23.13 2.81
CA TYR A 74 -3.39 -22.51 1.68
C TYR A 74 -2.51 -22.52 0.42
N PRO A 75 -3.11 -22.60 -0.78
CA PRO A 75 -2.36 -22.54 -2.02
C PRO A 75 -1.98 -21.09 -2.34
N CYS A 76 -0.75 -20.90 -2.78
CA CYS A 76 -0.15 -19.62 -3.14
C CYS A 76 0.39 -19.71 -4.57
N LEU A 77 0.09 -18.71 -5.40
CA LEU A 77 0.68 -18.61 -6.74
C LEU A 77 1.99 -17.82 -6.66
N TRP A 78 3.05 -18.35 -7.27
CA TRP A 78 4.29 -17.65 -7.56
C TRP A 78 4.40 -17.43 -9.06
N VAL A 79 4.68 -16.20 -9.48
CA VAL A 79 4.70 -15.80 -10.89
C VAL A 79 5.97 -15.01 -11.18
N ASN A 80 6.71 -15.47 -12.19
CA ASN A 80 7.90 -14.83 -12.70
C ASN A 80 7.63 -14.22 -14.08
N VAL A 81 7.97 -12.95 -14.24
CA VAL A 81 7.74 -12.17 -15.45
C VAL A 81 9.02 -11.48 -15.92
N SER A 82 9.10 -11.20 -17.22
CA SER A 82 10.09 -10.28 -17.78
C SER A 82 9.45 -8.92 -18.02
N ALA A 83 10.02 -7.87 -17.45
CA ALA A 83 9.66 -6.49 -17.71
C ALA A 83 10.91 -5.74 -18.21
N VAL A 84 10.85 -5.18 -19.42
CA VAL A 84 11.96 -4.43 -20.03
C VAL A 84 13.30 -5.21 -20.01
N GLY A 85 13.23 -6.52 -20.31
CA GLY A 85 14.40 -7.41 -20.35
C GLY A 85 14.98 -7.81 -18.99
N ARG A 86 14.34 -7.41 -17.88
CA ARG A 86 14.71 -7.83 -16.52
C ARG A 86 13.67 -8.78 -15.94
N TRP A 87 14.14 -9.73 -15.14
CA TRP A 87 13.30 -10.73 -14.49
C TRP A 87 12.78 -10.16 -13.18
N ALA A 88 11.50 -10.34 -12.90
CA ALA A 88 10.85 -9.85 -11.70
C ALA A 88 9.76 -10.81 -11.24
N VAL A 89 9.54 -10.86 -9.93
CA VAL A 89 8.38 -11.55 -9.36
C VAL A 89 7.18 -10.61 -9.46
N LEU A 90 6.10 -11.10 -10.05
CA LEU A 90 4.84 -10.36 -10.10
C LEU A 90 4.15 -10.48 -8.74
N TYR A 91 3.49 -9.42 -8.29
CA TYR A 91 2.59 -9.46 -7.14
C TYR A 91 1.22 -8.96 -7.57
N HIS A 92 0.16 -9.37 -6.88
CA HIS A 92 -1.19 -8.87 -7.15
C HIS A 92 -1.38 -7.44 -6.64
N THR A 93 -0.84 -7.16 -5.45
CA THR A 93 -0.89 -5.84 -4.78
C THR A 93 0.37 -5.62 -3.94
N GLU A 94 0.61 -4.38 -3.54
CA GLU A 94 1.68 -4.02 -2.59
C GLU A 94 1.50 -4.76 -1.25
N ASP A 95 0.26 -4.84 -0.76
CA ASP A 95 -0.08 -5.56 0.47
C ASP A 95 0.31 -7.04 0.40
N THR A 96 0.13 -7.70 -0.76
CA THR A 96 0.52 -9.11 -0.93
C THR A 96 2.02 -9.31 -0.73
N ARG A 97 2.85 -8.40 -1.25
CA ARG A 97 4.30 -8.43 -1.08
C ARG A 97 4.71 -8.24 0.39
N ASP A 98 4.03 -7.33 1.08
CA ASP A 98 4.31 -7.04 2.49
C ASP A 98 3.88 -8.18 3.42
N GLN A 99 2.77 -8.84 3.10
CA GLN A 99 2.26 -10.00 3.84
C GLN A 99 3.10 -11.27 3.62
N ASN A 100 3.50 -11.54 2.37
CA ASN A 100 4.28 -12.72 2.02
C ASN A 100 5.15 -12.50 0.76
N GLN A 101 6.44 -12.26 0.95
CA GLN A 101 7.42 -12.06 -0.13
C GLN A 101 7.66 -13.29 -1.01
N GLN A 102 7.17 -14.47 -0.61
CA GLN A 102 7.26 -15.70 -1.40
C GLN A 102 6.01 -15.95 -2.23
N CYS A 103 5.00 -15.07 -2.14
CA CYS A 103 3.70 -15.25 -2.75
C CYS A 103 3.31 -14.10 -3.67
N SER A 104 3.01 -14.40 -4.93
CA SER A 104 2.53 -13.42 -5.91
C SER A 104 1.03 -13.15 -5.76
N TYR A 105 0.24 -14.18 -5.45
CA TYR A 105 -1.20 -14.08 -5.27
C TYR A 105 -1.67 -14.95 -4.12
N ILE A 106 -2.36 -14.32 -3.17
CA ILE A 106 -3.00 -14.97 -2.02
C ILE A 106 -4.50 -15.00 -2.30
N PRO A 107 -5.15 -16.17 -2.29
CA PRO A 107 -6.58 -16.28 -2.55
C PRO A 107 -7.39 -15.56 -1.46
N GLY A 108 -8.50 -14.93 -1.85
CA GLY A 108 -9.31 -14.11 -0.93
C GLY A 108 -9.99 -14.90 0.20
N SER A 109 -10.19 -16.21 0.02
CA SER A 109 -10.79 -17.09 1.02
C SER A 109 -9.85 -18.24 1.38
N LEU A 110 -9.28 -18.19 2.58
CA LEU A 110 -8.37 -19.22 3.11
C LEU A 110 -9.09 -20.34 3.88
N SER A 111 -10.40 -20.23 4.09
CA SER A 111 -11.18 -21.16 4.92
C SER A 111 -11.40 -22.53 4.28
N ASN A 112 -11.39 -22.61 2.94
CA ASN A 112 -11.64 -23.82 2.18
C ASN A 112 -10.53 -24.00 1.13
N TYR A 113 -9.62 -24.94 1.39
CA TYR A 113 -8.47 -25.20 0.54
C TYR A 113 -8.85 -25.56 -0.91
N PRO A 114 -9.79 -26.49 -1.18
CA PRO A 114 -10.26 -26.74 -2.55
C PRO A 114 -10.73 -25.49 -3.31
N THR A 115 -11.52 -24.63 -2.66
CA THR A 115 -12.01 -23.39 -3.28
C THR A 115 -10.86 -22.41 -3.55
N ALA A 116 -9.97 -22.25 -2.57
CA ALA A 116 -8.77 -21.42 -2.70
C ALA A 116 -7.87 -21.90 -3.85
N ARG A 117 -7.75 -23.23 -4.02
CA ARG A 117 -6.94 -23.84 -5.06
C ARG A 117 -7.52 -23.63 -6.44
N ALA A 118 -8.83 -23.81 -6.59
CA ALA A 118 -9.52 -23.55 -7.85
C ALA A 118 -9.39 -22.07 -8.29
N ASP A 119 -9.40 -21.14 -7.34
CA ASP A 119 -9.21 -19.72 -7.60
C ASP A 119 -7.78 -19.41 -8.09
N VAL A 120 -6.77 -19.95 -7.39
CA VAL A 120 -5.36 -19.84 -7.78
C VAL A 120 -5.10 -20.45 -9.17
N GLU A 121 -5.67 -21.62 -9.46
CA GLU A 121 -5.55 -22.28 -10.76
C GLU A 121 -6.21 -21.45 -11.89
N LYS A 122 -7.38 -20.88 -11.63
CA LYS A 122 -8.06 -19.97 -12.57
C LYS A 122 -7.21 -18.74 -12.90
N VAL A 123 -6.56 -18.13 -11.91
CA VAL A 123 -5.66 -16.98 -12.14
C VAL A 123 -4.44 -17.40 -12.94
N ARG A 124 -3.82 -18.53 -12.60
CA ARG A 124 -2.70 -19.12 -13.34
C ARG A 124 -3.07 -19.33 -14.81
N ASP A 125 -4.22 -19.93 -15.08
CA ASP A 125 -4.65 -20.28 -16.44
C ASP A 125 -4.88 -19.01 -17.28
N ARG A 126 -5.48 -17.97 -16.68
CA ARG A 126 -5.60 -16.65 -17.35
C ARG A 126 -4.26 -16.01 -17.68
N LEU A 127 -3.26 -16.14 -16.79
CA LEU A 127 -1.91 -15.64 -17.07
C LEU A 127 -1.29 -16.38 -18.27
N HIS A 128 -1.47 -17.70 -18.35
CA HIS A 128 -0.99 -18.51 -19.48
C HIS A 128 -1.72 -18.22 -20.80
N GLU A 129 -3.00 -17.89 -20.74
CA GLU A 129 -3.79 -17.46 -21.89
C GLU A 129 -3.31 -16.11 -22.43
N LEU A 130 -3.09 -15.13 -21.54
CA LEU A 130 -2.64 -13.79 -21.94
C LEU A 130 -1.19 -13.79 -22.43
N ARG A 131 -0.28 -14.47 -21.71
CA ARG A 131 1.19 -14.47 -21.85
C ARG A 131 1.89 -13.12 -21.74
N VAL A 132 1.24 -12.05 -22.22
CA VAL A 132 1.74 -10.68 -22.22
C VAL A 132 0.62 -9.77 -21.72
N PHE A 133 0.92 -8.95 -20.73
CA PHE A 133 -0.05 -8.06 -20.09
C PHE A 133 0.63 -6.80 -19.55
N HIS A 134 -0.18 -5.78 -19.26
CA HIS A 134 0.30 -4.54 -18.65
C HIS A 134 0.48 -4.78 -17.14
N CYS A 135 1.59 -4.30 -16.61
CA CYS A 135 1.98 -4.43 -15.21
C CYS A 135 2.64 -3.14 -14.74
N PHE A 136 2.85 -3.02 -13.43
CA PHE A 136 3.44 -1.85 -12.79
C PHE A 136 4.60 -2.23 -11.88
#